data_AF-A0A5J5C3D4-F1
#
_entry.id   AF-A0A5J5C3D4-F1
#
_cell.length_a   1.000
_cell.length_b   1.000
_cell.length_c   1.000
_cell.angle_alpha   90.00
_cell.angle_beta   90.00
_cell.angle_gamma   90.00
#
_symmetry.space_group_name_H-M   'P 1'
#
loop_
_entity.id
_entity.type
_entity.pdbx_description
1 polymer ?
#
loop_
_entity_poly.entity_id
_entity_poly.type
_entity_poly.pdbx_seq_one_letter_code
_entity_poly.pdbx_strand_id
1 'polypeptide(L)'
;MWIYDPNQATLQALRGSNIELILDVPNSNLQTLTSDASAATQWVQNNVRNYFPDVKFRYISVGNEVDPNSGTAQFVPFVLPAMQNIYKAIAAAGLQDQNQGINSNIFGTRGQGLEIVVLESGWPSEGGNAATMGNASTYYQNLINHVKGGTQRILEMP
;
A
#
# COMPACT_ATOMS: atom_id res chain seq x y z
N MET A 1 -4.21 -5.64 6.72
CA MET A 1 -2.96 -5.28 7.41
C MET A 1 -2.10 -4.51 6.43
N TRP A 2 -1.29 -3.58 6.93
CA TRP A 2 -0.34 -2.82 6.13
C TRP A 2 1.04 -2.86 6.79
N ILE A 3 2.08 -3.09 6.01
CA ILE A 3 3.48 -2.99 6.43
C ILE A 3 4.26 -2.06 5.50
N TYR A 4 5.11 -1.22 6.10
CA TYR A 4 5.88 -0.15 5.43
C TYR A 4 7.16 -0.65 4.75
N ASP A 5 7.53 -1.90 4.98
CA ASP A 5 8.70 -2.54 4.38
C ASP A 5 8.46 -4.04 4.20
N PRO A 6 9.17 -4.72 3.26
CA PRO A 6 9.04 -6.15 3.04
C PRO A 6 9.77 -6.97 4.13
N ASN A 7 9.33 -6.83 5.38
CA ASN A 7 9.87 -7.57 6.50
C ASN A 7 9.62 -9.08 6.35
N GLN A 8 10.69 -9.84 6.13
CA GLN A 8 10.58 -11.26 5.80
C GLN A 8 9.97 -12.09 6.94
N ALA A 9 10.25 -11.74 8.20
CA ALA A 9 9.69 -12.45 9.35
C ALA A 9 8.17 -12.24 9.44
N THR A 10 7.70 -11.00 9.22
CA THR A 10 6.27 -10.69 9.14
C THR A 10 5.59 -11.43 7.98
N LEU A 11 6.20 -11.44 6.78
CA LEU A 11 5.65 -12.18 5.63
C LEU A 11 5.56 -13.68 5.90
N GLN A 12 6.54 -14.27 6.60
CA GLN A 12 6.46 -15.68 7.01
C GLN A 12 5.33 -15.92 8.01
N ALA A 13 5.17 -15.04 9.00
CA ALA A 13 4.11 -15.15 10.00
C ALA A 13 2.70 -15.01 9.40
N LEU A 14 2.56 -14.29 8.29
CA LEU A 14 1.28 -14.09 7.62
C LEU A 14 0.81 -15.27 6.76
N ARG A 15 1.68 -16.25 6.47
CA ARG A 15 1.30 -17.43 5.66
C ARG A 15 0.10 -18.16 6.27
N GLY A 16 -0.94 -18.38 5.46
CA GLY A 16 -2.16 -19.08 5.87
C GLY A 16 -3.08 -18.30 6.81
N SER A 17 -2.74 -17.06 7.18
CA SER A 17 -3.53 -16.25 8.15
C SER A 17 -4.87 -15.75 7.59
N ASN A 18 -5.04 -15.78 6.25
CA ASN A 18 -6.13 -15.13 5.52
C ASN A 18 -6.22 -13.60 5.68
N ILE A 19 -5.24 -12.95 6.31
CA ILE A 19 -5.19 -11.49 6.43
C ILE A 19 -4.77 -10.89 5.08
N GLU A 20 -5.59 -10.00 4.52
CA GLU A 20 -5.23 -9.21 3.34
C GLU A 20 -4.14 -8.18 3.68
N LEU A 21 -3.11 -8.11 2.84
CA LEU A 21 -1.90 -7.32 3.06
C LEU A 21 -1.74 -6.20 2.03
N ILE A 22 -1.51 -4.98 2.51
CA ILE A 22 -0.90 -3.89 1.76
C ILE A 22 0.60 -3.92 2.07
N LEU A 23 1.44 -3.97 1.04
CA LEU A 23 2.90 -3.97 1.20
C LEU A 23 3.50 -2.77 0.48
N ASP A 24 4.30 -1.99 1.20
CA ASP A 24 5.02 -0.88 0.61
C ASP A 24 6.33 -1.32 -0.06
N VAL A 25 6.63 -0.64 -1.16
CA VAL A 25 7.99 -0.47 -1.68
C VAL A 25 8.60 0.74 -0.97
N PRO A 26 9.65 0.57 -0.17
CA PRO A 26 10.31 1.67 0.52
C PRO A 26 10.86 2.72 -0.45
N ASN A 27 10.81 4.00 -0.05
CA ASN A 27 11.34 5.11 -0.85
C ASN A 27 12.80 4.89 -1.29
N SER A 28 13.61 4.26 -0.43
CA SER A 28 15.02 3.92 -0.70
C SER A 28 15.22 2.93 -1.86
N ASN A 29 14.18 2.19 -2.26
CA ASN A 29 14.25 1.28 -3.42
C ASN A 29 13.84 1.96 -4.74
N LEU A 30 13.15 3.10 -4.71
CA LEU A 30 12.52 3.70 -5.90
C LEU A 30 13.53 4.00 -7.01
N GLN A 31 14.71 4.53 -6.65
CA GLN A 31 15.75 4.85 -7.63
C GLN A 31 16.27 3.58 -8.33
N THR A 32 16.64 2.54 -7.57
CA THR A 32 17.12 1.27 -8.13
C THR A 32 16.06 0.61 -9.01
N LEU A 33 14.81 0.59 -8.55
CA LEU A 33 13.68 0.00 -9.29
C LEU A 33 13.35 0.78 -10.58
N THR A 34 13.68 2.07 -10.62
CA THR A 34 13.57 2.89 -11.83
C THR A 34 14.69 2.57 -12.82
N SER A 35 15.93 2.54 -12.35
CA SER A 35 17.12 2.40 -13.19
C SER A 35 17.36 0.98 -13.70
N ASP A 36 16.83 -0.04 -13.04
CA ASP A 36 17.03 -1.44 -13.39
C ASP A 36 15.72 -2.26 -13.30
N ALA A 37 15.19 -2.65 -14.46
CA ALA A 37 13.99 -3.49 -14.54
C ALA A 37 14.20 -4.91 -13.96
N SER A 38 15.43 -5.42 -13.96
CA SER A 38 15.75 -6.71 -13.35
C SER A 38 15.67 -6.63 -11.82
N ALA A 39 16.00 -5.48 -11.23
CA ALA A 39 15.82 -5.23 -9.80
C ALA A 39 14.33 -5.26 -9.39
N ALA A 40 13.44 -4.72 -10.22
CA ALA A 40 11.99 -4.81 -9.98
C ALA A 40 11.48 -6.25 -10.08
N THR A 41 11.99 -7.03 -11.03
CA THR A 41 11.67 -8.46 -11.16
C THR A 41 12.12 -9.24 -9.92
N GLN A 42 13.34 -8.98 -9.44
CA GLN A 42 13.87 -9.62 -8.23
C GLN A 42 13.10 -9.19 -6.97
N TRP A 43 12.73 -7.92 -6.86
CA TRP A 43 11.92 -7.43 -5.74
C TRP A 43 10.56 -8.14 -5.68
N VAL A 44 9.87 -8.26 -6.82
CA VAL A 44 8.58 -8.98 -6.90
C VAL A 44 8.77 -10.46 -6.62
N GLN A 45 9.82 -11.10 -7.15
CA GLN A 45 10.13 -12.49 -6.86
C GLN A 45 10.31 -12.72 -5.35
N ASN A 46 11.15 -11.92 -4.72
CA ASN A 46 11.58 -12.12 -3.34
C ASN A 46 10.49 -11.77 -2.33
N ASN A 47 9.73 -10.69 -2.57
CA ASN A 47 8.82 -10.13 -1.56
C ASN A 47 7.35 -10.48 -1.81
N VAL A 48 6.99 -10.89 -3.04
CA VAL A 48 5.60 -11.21 -3.40
C VAL A 48 5.48 -12.66 -3.83
N ARG A 49 6.15 -13.08 -4.92
CA ARG A 49 5.96 -14.43 -5.48
C ARG A 49 6.33 -15.55 -4.52
N ASN A 50 7.46 -15.42 -3.82
CA ASN A 50 7.91 -16.46 -2.88
C ASN A 50 6.92 -16.69 -1.72
N TYR A 51 6.04 -15.73 -1.45
CA TYR A 51 5.06 -15.75 -0.37
C TYR A 51 3.63 -15.99 -0.86
N PHE A 52 3.38 -15.81 -2.15
CA PHE A 52 2.09 -16.06 -2.78
C PHE A 52 1.92 -17.55 -3.12
N PRO A 53 0.74 -18.17 -2.94
CA PRO A 53 -0.53 -17.59 -2.47
C PRO A 53 -0.74 -17.61 -0.94
N ASP A 54 0.23 -18.10 -0.17
CA ASP A 54 0.08 -18.27 1.28
C ASP A 54 -0.14 -16.96 2.03
N VAL A 55 0.46 -15.87 1.55
CA VAL A 55 0.18 -14.49 1.97
C VAL A 55 -0.78 -13.84 0.98
N LYS A 56 -1.87 -13.27 1.50
CA LYS A 56 -2.91 -12.60 0.69
C LYS A 56 -2.56 -11.16 0.40
N PHE A 57 -1.70 -10.91 -0.58
CA PHE A 57 -1.42 -9.55 -1.05
C PHE A 57 -2.65 -8.95 -1.72
N ARG A 58 -3.09 -7.78 -1.24
CA ARG A 58 -4.22 -7.04 -1.78
C ARG A 58 -3.78 -5.84 -2.61
N TYR A 59 -2.81 -5.08 -2.11
CA TYR A 59 -2.24 -3.91 -2.79
C TYR A 59 -0.72 -3.86 -2.58
N ILE A 60 0.01 -3.35 -3.58
CA ILE A 60 1.41 -2.96 -3.46
C ILE A 60 1.47 -1.44 -3.60
N SER A 61 1.88 -0.75 -2.54
CA SER A 61 2.07 0.70 -2.57
C SER A 61 3.50 1.02 -2.98
N VAL A 62 3.72 1.92 -3.93
CA VAL A 62 5.06 2.23 -4.44
C VAL A 62 5.50 3.60 -3.98
N GLY A 63 6.29 3.63 -2.90
CA GLY A 63 6.67 4.84 -2.19
C GLY A 63 5.65 5.24 -1.12
N ASN A 64 6.13 5.86 -0.05
CA ASN A 64 5.33 6.36 1.06
C ASN A 64 5.54 7.87 1.21
N GLU A 65 4.44 8.64 1.19
CA GLU A 65 4.42 10.10 1.38
C GLU A 65 5.51 10.87 0.61
N VAL A 66 5.71 10.52 -0.66
CA VAL A 66 6.65 11.24 -1.53
C VAL A 66 6.06 12.60 -1.88
N ASP A 67 6.65 13.66 -1.32
CA ASP A 67 6.18 15.04 -1.46
C ASP A 67 7.31 15.92 -2.01
N PRO A 68 7.09 16.65 -3.13
CA PRO A 68 8.08 17.56 -3.71
C PRO A 68 8.51 18.70 -2.79
N ASN A 69 7.80 18.98 -1.69
CA ASN A 69 8.07 20.09 -0.78
C ASN A 69 8.56 19.63 0.60
N SER A 70 8.90 18.35 0.77
CA SER A 70 9.34 17.79 2.05
C SER A 70 10.71 17.10 1.96
N GLY A 71 11.13 16.44 3.05
CA GLY A 71 12.36 15.63 3.09
C GLY A 71 12.36 14.39 2.18
N THR A 72 11.29 14.15 1.42
CA THR A 72 11.16 13.05 0.44
C THR A 72 11.23 13.51 -1.02
N ALA A 73 11.46 14.82 -1.26
CA ALA A 73 11.45 15.41 -2.61
C ALA A 73 12.41 14.72 -3.60
N GLN A 74 13.55 14.21 -3.13
CA GLN A 74 14.51 13.47 -3.97
C GLN A 74 13.92 12.20 -4.62
N PHE A 75 12.81 11.66 -4.09
CA PHE A 75 12.20 10.43 -4.60
C PHE A 75 11.12 10.66 -5.66
N VAL A 76 10.60 11.89 -5.78
CA VAL A 76 9.55 12.28 -6.73
C VAL A 76 9.80 11.77 -8.17
N PRO A 77 11.00 11.95 -8.77
CA PRO A 77 11.21 11.53 -10.16
C PRO A 77 11.17 10.01 -10.35
N PHE A 78 11.24 9.22 -9.27
CA PHE A 78 11.34 7.76 -9.33
C PHE A 78 10.03 7.03 -9.10
N VAL A 79 8.99 7.69 -8.57
CA VAL A 79 7.72 7.03 -8.20
C VAL A 79 7.05 6.37 -9.42
N LEU A 80 6.74 7.15 -10.45
CA LEU A 80 6.03 6.64 -11.64
C LEU A 80 6.84 5.57 -12.40
N PRO A 81 8.14 5.75 -12.70
CA PRO A 81 8.92 4.70 -13.35
C PRO A 81 9.03 3.42 -12.52
N ALA A 82 9.22 3.53 -11.20
CA ALA A 82 9.26 2.36 -10.31
C ALA A 82 7.92 1.62 -10.32
N MET A 83 6.79 2.33 -10.26
CA MET A 83 5.46 1.73 -10.39
C MET A 83 5.30 0.95 -11.69
N GLN A 84 5.74 1.52 -12.82
CA GLN A 84 5.65 0.85 -14.11
C GLN A 84 6.49 -0.43 -14.16
N ASN A 85 7.69 -0.42 -13.57
CA ASN A 85 8.55 -1.60 -13.54
C ASN A 85 8.03 -2.69 -12.59
N ILE A 86 7.50 -2.31 -11.42
CA ILE A 86 6.82 -3.23 -10.50
C ILE A 86 5.57 -3.84 -11.16
N TYR A 87 4.76 -3.03 -11.83
CA TYR A 87 3.59 -3.50 -12.59
C TYR A 87 3.99 -4.57 -13.62
N LYS A 88 5.00 -4.26 -14.45
CA LYS A 88 5.51 -5.20 -15.46
C LYS A 88 6.04 -6.49 -14.82
N ALA A 89 6.72 -6.40 -13.68
CA ALA A 89 7.23 -7.56 -12.98
C ALA A 89 6.11 -8.44 -12.39
N ILE A 90 5.07 -7.85 -11.80
CA ILE A 90 3.85 -8.56 -11.34
C ILE A 90 3.14 -9.21 -12.52
N ALA A 91 3.06 -8.51 -13.65
CA ALA A 91 2.46 -9.03 -14.87
C ALA A 91 3.22 -10.24 -15.43
N ALA A 92 4.55 -10.12 -15.55
CA ALA A 92 5.43 -11.21 -16.00
C ALA A 92 5.42 -12.41 -15.04
N ALA A 93 5.16 -12.17 -13.76
CA ALA A 93 4.99 -13.19 -12.74
C ALA A 93 3.66 -13.96 -12.81
N GLY A 94 2.72 -13.52 -13.64
CA GLY A 94 1.37 -14.10 -13.75
C GLY A 94 0.47 -13.79 -12.56
N LEU A 95 0.78 -12.73 -11.79
CA LEU A 95 0.11 -12.42 -10.51
C LEU A 95 -1.06 -11.42 -10.64
N GLN A 96 -1.35 -10.95 -11.85
CA GLN A 96 -2.33 -9.88 -12.14
C GLN A 96 -3.79 -10.37 -12.28
N ASP A 97 -4.04 -11.67 -12.12
CA ASP A 97 -5.38 -12.23 -12.25
C ASP A 97 -6.21 -11.98 -10.98
N GLN A 98 -7.35 -11.30 -11.12
CA GLN A 98 -8.28 -10.99 -10.03
C GLN A 98 -8.82 -12.25 -9.34
N ASN A 99 -8.84 -13.39 -10.04
CA ASN A 99 -9.21 -14.68 -9.44
C ASN A 99 -8.14 -15.24 -8.50
N GLN A 100 -6.93 -14.68 -8.52
CA GLN A 100 -5.79 -15.08 -7.69
C GLN A 100 -5.50 -14.08 -6.55
N GLY A 101 -6.27 -13.01 -6.42
CA GLY A 101 -6.36 -12.22 -5.18
C GLY A 101 -5.43 -11.01 -5.06
N ILE A 102 -4.50 -10.78 -6.01
CA ILE A 102 -3.75 -9.53 -6.08
C ILE A 102 -4.48 -8.56 -7.01
N ASN A 103 -5.22 -7.60 -6.44
CA ASN A 103 -5.67 -6.46 -7.21
C ASN A 103 -4.44 -5.62 -7.53
N SER A 104 -3.96 -5.67 -8.77
CA SER A 104 -2.86 -4.83 -9.26
C SER A 104 -3.27 -3.36 -9.42
N ASN A 105 -4.16 -2.86 -8.57
CA ASN A 105 -4.43 -1.44 -8.39
C ASN A 105 -3.19 -0.86 -7.70
N ILE A 106 -2.19 -0.54 -8.52
CA ILE A 106 -1.06 0.27 -8.09
C ILE A 106 -1.60 1.70 -8.02
N PHE A 107 -1.64 2.28 -6.82
CA PHE A 107 -2.06 3.67 -6.62
C PHE A 107 -1.23 4.58 -7.53
N GLY A 108 -1.89 5.19 -8.53
CA GLY A 108 -1.28 6.17 -9.44
C GLY A 108 -1.29 5.79 -10.94
N THR A 109 -1.74 4.59 -11.35
CA THR A 109 -1.99 4.32 -12.77
C THR A 109 -3.44 4.69 -13.14
N ARG A 110 -3.62 5.74 -13.94
CA ARG A 110 -4.92 6.15 -14.50
C ARG A 110 -5.55 5.00 -15.30
N GLY A 111 -6.74 4.55 -14.90
CA GLY A 111 -7.56 3.63 -15.70
C GLY A 111 -8.85 3.23 -14.98
N GLN A 112 -9.93 3.97 -15.24
CA GLN A 112 -11.36 3.69 -14.93
C GLN A 112 -11.72 3.32 -13.49
N GLY A 113 -12.33 4.27 -12.77
CA GLY A 113 -12.85 4.09 -11.41
C GLY A 113 -11.75 4.17 -10.36
N LEU A 114 -11.36 5.38 -9.97
CA LEU A 114 -10.43 5.56 -8.85
C LEU A 114 -11.10 5.06 -7.56
N GLU A 115 -10.73 3.87 -7.12
CA GLU A 115 -11.03 3.39 -5.78
C GLU A 115 -10.19 4.18 -4.79
N ILE A 116 -10.83 5.02 -3.98
CA ILE A 116 -10.17 5.69 -2.86
C ILE A 116 -10.14 4.72 -1.70
N VAL A 117 -8.95 4.29 -1.31
CA VAL A 117 -8.72 3.48 -0.12
C VAL A 117 -8.04 4.35 0.92
N VAL A 118 -8.64 4.45 2.11
CA VAL A 118 -7.99 5.07 3.26
C VAL A 118 -6.95 4.08 3.78
N LEU A 119 -5.66 4.44 3.64
CA LEU A 119 -4.56 3.60 4.08
C LEU A 119 -4.24 3.83 5.58
N GLU A 120 -4.20 5.10 6.03
CA GLU A 120 -4.03 5.47 7.44
C GLU A 120 -5.15 6.36 7.95
N SER A 121 -5.58 6.08 9.17
CA SER A 121 -6.51 6.92 9.94
C SER A 121 -6.36 6.54 11.41
N GLY A 122 -6.07 7.52 12.26
CA GLY A 122 -5.79 7.29 13.67
C GLY A 122 -5.85 8.57 14.48
N TRP A 123 -5.90 8.41 15.81
CA TRP A 123 -5.82 9.51 16.75
C TRP A 123 -4.90 9.13 17.92
N PRO A 124 -3.87 9.93 18.24
CA PRO A 124 -2.89 9.57 19.26
C PRO A 124 -3.50 9.57 20.67
N SER A 125 -3.07 8.65 21.52
CA SER A 125 -3.52 8.56 22.91
C SER A 125 -2.76 9.46 23.88
N GLU A 126 -1.58 9.96 23.49
CA GLU A 126 -0.67 10.79 24.27
C GLU A 126 0.18 11.68 23.34
N GLY A 127 0.95 12.63 23.91
CA GLY A 127 1.91 13.47 23.16
C GLY A 127 1.41 14.87 22.78
N GLY A 128 0.22 15.27 23.22
CA GLY A 128 -0.32 16.62 23.01
C GLY A 128 -1.65 16.85 23.74
N ASN A 129 -2.11 18.11 23.81
CA ASN A 129 -3.31 18.48 24.58
C ASN A 129 -4.59 17.75 24.13
N ALA A 130 -4.71 17.44 22.83
CA ALA A 130 -5.84 16.71 22.27
C ALA A 130 -5.61 15.20 22.17
N ALA A 131 -4.40 14.72 22.47
CA ALA A 131 -4.01 13.33 22.42
C ALA A 131 -4.25 12.69 23.79
N THR A 132 -5.46 12.17 23.99
CA THR A 132 -5.86 11.51 25.24
C THR A 132 -6.45 10.14 24.92
N MET A 133 -6.35 9.19 25.86
CA MET A 133 -6.99 7.88 25.72
C MET A 133 -8.50 7.99 25.42
N GLY A 134 -9.19 8.97 26.02
CA GLY A 134 -10.62 9.21 25.79
C GLY A 134 -10.92 9.65 24.35
N ASN A 135 -10.14 10.59 23.82
CA ASN A 135 -10.29 11.04 22.42
C ASN A 135 -9.93 9.93 21.43
N ALA A 136 -8.84 9.21 21.66
CA ALA A 136 -8.42 8.10 20.81
C ALA A 136 -9.50 7.00 20.77
N SER A 137 -9.99 6.56 21.93
CA SER A 137 -11.07 5.56 22.00
C SER A 137 -12.34 6.00 21.27
N THR A 138 -12.73 7.28 21.45
CA THR A 138 -13.90 7.84 20.78
C THR A 138 -13.72 7.87 19.26
N TYR A 139 -12.54 8.29 18.78
CA TYR A 139 -12.21 8.31 17.36
C TYR A 139 -12.32 6.92 16.73
N TYR A 140 -11.66 5.91 17.30
CA TYR A 140 -11.69 4.55 16.76
C TYR A 140 -13.10 3.95 16.76
N GLN A 141 -13.87 4.16 17.83
CA GLN A 141 -15.23 3.64 17.90
C GLN A 141 -16.14 4.29 16.84
N ASN A 142 -16.07 5.60 16.67
CA ASN A 142 -16.86 6.32 15.68
C ASN A 142 -16.44 5.97 14.25
N LEU A 143 -15.13 5.86 13.98
CA LEU A 143 -14.60 5.48 12.68
C LEU A 143 -15.09 4.08 12.27
N ILE A 144 -14.98 3.09 13.16
CA ILE A 144 -15.45 1.72 12.89
C ILE A 144 -16.96 1.71 12.61
N ASN A 145 -17.74 2.45 13.40
CA ASN A 145 -19.17 2.57 13.19
C ASN A 145 -19.51 3.25 11.85
N HIS A 146 -18.78 4.30 11.48
CA HIS A 146 -18.94 5.01 10.21
C HIS A 146 -18.62 4.11 9.02
N VAL A 147 -17.49 3.39 9.06
CA VAL A 147 -17.09 2.45 7.98
C VAL A 147 -18.12 1.34 7.80
N LYS A 148 -18.66 0.80 8.90
CA LYS A 148 -19.75 -0.20 8.85
C LYS A 148 -21.07 0.37 8.32
N GLY A 149 -21.34 1.65 8.59
CA GLY A 149 -22.53 2.36 8.10
C GLY A 149 -22.47 2.74 6.62
N GLY A 150 -21.27 2.73 6.03
CA GLY A 150 -21.02 3.16 4.65
C GLY A 150 -21.07 4.68 4.49
N THR A 151 -20.51 5.15 3.38
CA THR A 151 -20.50 6.57 3.01
C THR A 151 -21.37 6.76 1.77
N GLN A 152 -22.24 7.78 1.77
CA GLN A 152 -22.90 8.21 0.53
C GLN A 152 -21.82 8.71 -0.43
N ARG A 153 -21.79 8.14 -1.64
CA ARG A 153 -20.89 8.57 -2.71
C ARG A 153 -21.20 10.04 -3.01
N ILE A 154 -20.26 10.95 -2.73
CA ILE A 154 -20.38 12.35 -3.15
C ILE A 154 -20.20 12.33 -4.68
N LEU A 155 -21.32 12.28 -5.39
CA LEU A 155 -21.36 12.45 -6.83
C LEU A 155 -21.28 13.96 -7.12
N GLU A 156 -20.10 14.36 -7.61
CA GLU A 156 -19.77 15.63 -8.26
C GLU A 156 -19.83 16.92 -7.41
N MET A 157 -18.74 17.68 -7.50
CA MET A 157 -18.79 19.14 -7.34
C MET A 157 -18.98 19.74 -8.75
N PRO A 158 -19.81 20.79 -8.90
CA PRO A 158 -20.08 21.44 -10.18
C PRO A 158 -18.85 22.07 -10.84
#